data_AF-A0A7Y5MPM4-F1
#
_entry.id   AF-A0A7Y5MPM4-F1
#
_cell.length_a   1.000
_cell.length_b   1.000
_cell.length_c   1.000
_cell.angle_alpha   90.00
_cell.angle_beta   90.00
_cell.angle_gamma   90.00
#
_symmetry.space_group_name_H-M   'P 1'
#
loop_
_entity.id
_entity.type
_entity.pdbx_description
1 polymer ?
#
loop_
_entity_poly.entity_id
_entity_poly.type
_entity_poly.pdbx_seq_one_letter_code
_entity_poly.pdbx_strand_id
1 'polypeptide(L)'
;MNFTFGFGSQSLLVIDPGRHTLKVGVGVMGSKGRWARLQSVYTVRTGATPQTTPEQVAERIGELIKEVLSRHSLSAKQVSFAIPGRASFVRQLKIPKVSGDRLKRLIQYEARQQIPFPIEDIILDSHVFESDGPELGVTLV
;
A
#
# COMPACT_ATOMS: atom_id res chain seq x y z
N MET A 1 -13.67 12.77 22.11
CA MET A 1 -14.74 12.89 21.09
C MET A 1 -15.03 11.49 20.58
N ASN A 2 -16.26 11.00 20.76
CA ASN A 2 -16.68 9.69 20.24
C ASN A 2 -17.16 9.87 18.80
N PHE A 3 -16.51 9.19 17.85
CA PHE A 3 -16.93 9.19 16.46
C PHE A 3 -18.18 8.30 16.33
N THR A 4 -19.35 8.90 16.08
CA THR A 4 -20.59 8.17 15.76
C THR A 4 -20.57 7.72 14.31
N PHE A 5 -20.47 6.41 14.08
CA PHE A 5 -20.55 5.79 12.76
C PHE A 5 -22.01 5.51 12.38
N GLY A 6 -22.40 5.84 11.15
CA GLY A 6 -23.70 5.47 10.60
C GLY A 6 -23.79 3.98 10.28
N PHE A 7 -24.98 3.39 10.41
CA PHE A 7 -25.27 1.99 10.08
C PHE A 7 -24.68 1.61 8.70
N GLY A 8 -23.75 0.66 8.68
CA GLY A 8 -23.13 0.11 7.46
C GLY A 8 -21.81 0.73 7.00
N SER A 9 -21.24 1.69 7.73
CA SER A 9 -19.91 2.26 7.45
C SER A 9 -18.79 1.58 8.25
N GLN A 10 -17.64 1.31 7.62
CA GLN A 10 -16.45 0.76 8.29
C GLN A 10 -15.42 1.86 8.53
N SER A 11 -14.75 1.83 9.70
CA SER A 11 -13.65 2.74 9.98
C SER A 11 -12.42 2.39 9.14
N LEU A 12 -11.84 3.41 8.52
CA LEU A 12 -10.64 3.32 7.68
C LEU A 12 -9.52 4.14 8.33
N LEU A 13 -8.38 3.49 8.55
CA LEU A 13 -7.13 4.15 8.91
C LEU A 13 -6.19 4.08 7.70
N VAL A 14 -5.65 5.22 7.27
CA VAL A 14 -4.67 5.28 6.18
C VAL A 14 -3.35 5.81 6.73
N ILE A 15 -2.26 5.09 6.49
CA ILE A 15 -0.93 5.44 6.98
C ILE A 15 -0.01 5.71 5.79
N ASP A 16 0.55 6.91 5.74
CA ASP A 16 1.61 7.32 4.81
C ASP A 16 2.93 7.50 5.60
N PRO A 17 3.82 6.49 5.58
CA PRO A 17 5.08 6.46 6.32
C PRO A 17 6.19 7.22 5.56
N GLY A 18 6.10 8.54 5.52
CA GLY A 18 7.13 9.37 4.90
C GLY A 18 8.41 9.45 5.73
N ARG A 19 9.57 9.67 5.08
CA ARG A 19 10.86 9.81 5.79
C ARG A 19 10.85 10.95 6.80
N HIS A 20 10.28 12.11 6.45
CA HIS A 20 10.28 13.30 7.30
C HIS A 20 8.99 13.51 8.09
N THR A 21 7.90 12.93 7.59
CA THR A 21 6.57 13.08 8.20
C THR A 21 5.83 11.76 8.12
N LEU A 22 5.27 11.34 9.23
CA LEU A 22 4.20 10.36 9.27
C LEU A 22 2.87 11.09 9.09
N LYS A 23 2.00 10.58 8.20
CA LYS A 23 0.62 11.02 8.12
C LYS A 23 -0.32 9.86 8.42
N VAL A 24 -1.32 10.13 9.23
CA VAL A 24 -2.37 9.17 9.61
C VAL A 24 -3.72 9.79 9.28
N GLY A 25 -4.36 9.29 8.23
CA GLY A 25 -5.72 9.63 7.85
C GLY A 25 -6.72 8.74 8.56
N VAL A 26 -7.80 9.33 9.07
CA VAL A 26 -8.94 8.62 9.66
C VAL A 26 -10.17 8.95 8.82
N GLY A 27 -10.91 7.93 8.44
CA GLY A 27 -12.10 8.11 7.65
C GLY A 27 -13.11 6.97 7.81
N VAL A 28 -14.13 7.06 6.98
CA VAL A 28 -15.15 6.02 6.82
C VAL A 28 -15.18 5.55 5.40
N MET A 29 -15.31 4.24 5.23
CA MET A 29 -15.61 3.62 3.95
C MET A 29 -17.09 3.26 3.90
N GLY A 30 -17.74 3.62 2.80
CA GLY A 30 -19.12 3.27 2.54
C GLY A 30 -19.33 1.76 2.38
N SER A 31 -20.57 1.30 2.56
CA SER A 31 -20.96 -0.08 2.30
C SER A 31 -20.50 -0.51 0.90
N LYS A 32 -19.85 -1.67 0.79
CA LYS A 32 -19.25 -2.23 -0.45
C LYS A 32 -18.03 -1.48 -1.01
N GLY A 33 -17.40 -0.58 -0.26
CA GLY A 33 -16.11 0.03 -0.66
C GLY A 33 -16.17 1.02 -1.83
N ARG A 34 -17.36 1.44 -2.27
CA ARG A 34 -17.54 2.31 -3.45
C ARG A 34 -17.19 3.78 -3.21
N TRP A 35 -17.15 4.20 -1.96
CA TRP A 35 -16.77 5.55 -1.59
C TRP A 35 -16.05 5.53 -0.24
N ALA A 36 -15.20 6.52 -0.03
CA ALA A 36 -14.58 6.78 1.26
C ALA A 36 -14.67 8.28 1.55
N ARG A 37 -14.78 8.63 2.82
CA ARG A 37 -14.74 10.01 3.31
C ARG A 37 -13.65 10.11 4.37
N LEU A 38 -12.66 10.95 4.08
CA LEU A 38 -11.67 11.35 5.07
C LEU A 38 -12.33 12.28 6.09
N GLN A 39 -12.12 12.00 7.37
CA GLN A 39 -12.66 12.78 8.49
C GLN A 39 -11.57 13.64 9.12
N SER A 40 -10.38 13.07 9.31
CA SER A 40 -9.25 13.74 9.96
C SER A 40 -7.93 13.28 9.35
N VAL A 41 -6.91 14.14 9.43
CA VAL A 41 -5.52 13.80 9.13
C VAL A 41 -4.64 14.29 10.25
N TYR A 42 -3.82 13.41 10.80
CA TYR A 42 -2.77 13.71 11.76
C TYR A 42 -1.43 13.68 11.05
N THR A 43 -0.63 14.73 11.20
CA THR A 43 0.72 14.80 10.62
C THR A 43 1.72 14.99 11.75
N VAL A 44 2.73 14.13 11.79
CA VAL A 44 3.78 14.15 12.83
C VAL A 44 5.15 14.12 12.16
N ARG A 45 6.08 14.96 12.63
CA ARG A 45 7.45 14.96 12.13
C ARG A 45 8.21 13.77 12.71
N THR A 46 8.95 13.06 11.87
CA THR A 46 9.77 11.91 12.29
C THR A 46 11.09 12.31 12.95
N GLY A 47 11.48 13.57 12.82
CA GLY A 47 12.80 14.05 13.22
C GLY A 47 13.96 13.42 12.44
N ALA A 48 13.70 12.80 11.29
CA ALA A 48 14.75 12.20 10.47
C ALA A 48 15.66 13.27 9.86
N THR A 49 16.96 13.09 10.06
CA THR A 49 18.04 13.88 9.46
C THR A 49 18.67 13.13 8.29
N PRO A 50 19.58 13.72 7.51
CA PRO A 50 20.34 12.97 6.50
C PRO A 50 21.12 11.78 7.06
N GLN A 51 21.54 11.83 8.32
CA GLN A 51 22.30 10.77 9.00
C GLN A 51 21.42 9.63 9.55
N THR A 52 20.10 9.82 9.59
CA THR A 52 19.18 8.78 10.08
C THR A 52 19.07 7.65 9.05
N THR A 53 19.34 6.41 9.48
CA THR A 53 19.26 5.22 8.60
C THR A 53 17.80 4.86 8.29
N PRO A 54 17.53 4.09 7.23
CA PRO A 54 16.18 3.61 6.93
C PRO A 54 15.54 2.83 8.10
N GLU A 55 16.31 2.00 8.80
CA GLU A 55 15.84 1.17 9.92
C GLU A 55 15.43 2.04 11.11
N GLN A 56 16.25 3.05 11.44
CA GLN A 56 15.92 4.02 12.49
C GLN A 56 14.66 4.83 12.13
N VAL A 57 14.46 5.18 10.86
CA VAL A 57 13.23 5.83 10.41
C VAL A 57 12.03 4.89 10.59
N ALA A 58 12.17 3.61 10.23
CA ALA A 58 11.09 2.63 10.37
C ALA A 58 10.71 2.40 11.84
N GLU A 59 11.68 2.27 12.74
CA GLU A 59 11.45 2.15 14.18
C GLU A 59 10.68 3.36 14.73
N ARG A 60 11.16 4.58 14.43
CA ARG A 60 10.48 5.83 14.82
C ARG A 60 9.07 5.93 14.26
N ILE A 61 8.84 5.52 13.02
CA ILE A 61 7.50 5.49 12.43
C ILE A 61 6.58 4.57 13.23
N GLY A 62 7.07 3.39 13.65
CA GLY A 62 6.32 2.47 14.49
C GLY A 62 5.91 3.08 15.84
N GLU A 63 6.82 3.82 16.47
CA GLU A 63 6.54 4.56 17.72
C GLU A 63 5.52 5.68 17.51
N LEU A 64 5.70 6.49 16.47
CA LEU A 64 4.80 7.60 16.16
C LEU A 64 3.39 7.14 15.77
N ILE A 65 3.25 6.00 15.09
CA ILE A 65 1.93 5.40 14.84
C ILE A 65 1.26 5.08 16.18
N LYS A 66 1.96 4.43 17.12
CA LYS A 66 1.41 4.12 18.46
C LYS A 66 1.01 5.39 19.22
N GLU A 67 1.84 6.42 19.15
CA GLU A 67 1.57 7.72 19.78
C GLU A 67 0.31 8.38 19.20
N VAL A 68 0.18 8.45 17.88
CA VAL A 68 -0.99 9.04 17.22
C VAL A 68 -2.26 8.27 17.56
N LEU A 69 -2.21 6.94 17.51
CA LEU A 69 -3.37 6.10 17.81
C LEU A 69 -3.82 6.26 19.26
N SER A 70 -2.89 6.23 20.21
CA SER A 70 -3.20 6.39 21.64
C SER A 70 -3.69 7.81 21.97
N ARG A 71 -2.96 8.85 21.53
CA ARG A 71 -3.29 10.27 21.80
C ARG A 71 -4.71 10.63 21.33
N HIS A 72 -5.14 10.07 20.20
CA HIS A 72 -6.44 10.36 19.61
C HIS A 72 -7.49 9.27 19.85
N SER A 73 -7.18 8.26 20.68
CA SER A 73 -8.08 7.14 20.98
C SER A 73 -8.64 6.47 19.72
N LEU A 74 -7.78 6.30 18.72
CA LEU A 74 -8.15 5.77 17.41
C LEU A 74 -8.09 4.24 17.43
N SER A 75 -9.11 3.61 16.86
CA SER A 75 -9.10 2.19 16.55
C SER A 75 -9.76 1.98 15.18
N ALA A 76 -9.19 1.07 14.39
CA ALA A 76 -9.74 0.71 13.08
C ALA A 76 -9.60 -0.78 12.85
N LYS A 77 -10.61 -1.36 12.21
CA LYS A 77 -10.58 -2.77 11.79
C LYS A 77 -9.83 -2.97 10.48
N GLN A 78 -9.74 -1.92 9.67
CA GLN A 78 -9.03 -1.91 8.40
C GLN A 78 -8.00 -0.78 8.39
N VAL A 79 -6.78 -1.14 7.99
CA VAL A 79 -5.68 -0.21 7.83
C VAL A 79 -5.17 -0.33 6.40
N SER A 80 -5.05 0.79 5.71
CA SER A 80 -4.36 0.91 4.43
C SER A 80 -3.01 1.57 4.66
N PHE A 81 -1.96 0.98 4.11
CA PHE A 81 -0.59 1.46 4.28
C PHE A 81 -0.01 1.79 2.91
N ALA A 82 0.58 2.97 2.76
CA ALA A 82 1.26 3.35 1.52
C ALA A 82 2.69 2.80 1.51
N ILE A 83 3.09 2.21 0.38
CA ILE A 83 4.48 1.79 0.16
C ILE A 83 5.23 2.96 -0.49
N PRO A 84 6.40 3.36 0.03
CA PRO A 84 7.20 4.41 -0.58
C PRO A 84 7.63 4.01 -2.01
N GLY A 85 7.41 4.90 -2.99
CA GLY A 85 7.72 4.62 -4.40
C GLY A 85 9.16 4.13 -4.67
N ARG A 86 10.14 4.65 -3.91
CA ARG A 86 11.55 4.23 -3.97
C ARG A 86 11.81 2.77 -3.55
N ALA A 87 10.87 2.17 -2.84
CA ALA A 87 10.91 0.79 -2.36
C ALA A 87 9.94 -0.12 -3.14
N SER A 88 9.33 0.40 -4.21
CA SER A 88 8.45 -0.33 -5.12
C SER A 88 9.01 -0.28 -6.54
N PHE A 89 8.69 -1.27 -7.36
CA PHE A 89 9.12 -1.31 -8.75
C PHE A 89 7.95 -1.74 -9.63
N VAL A 90 7.54 -0.90 -10.58
CA VAL A 90 6.37 -1.17 -11.41
C VAL A 90 6.80 -1.44 -12.85
N ARG A 91 6.31 -2.55 -13.43
CA ARG A 91 6.54 -2.89 -14.85
C ARG A 91 5.25 -3.35 -15.53
N GLN A 92 5.04 -2.84 -16.73
CA GLN A 92 3.97 -3.30 -17.61
C GLN A 92 4.55 -4.23 -18.68
N LEU A 93 3.92 -5.38 -18.86
CA LEU A 93 4.25 -6.34 -19.90
C LEU A 93 2.98 -6.78 -20.63
N LYS A 94 3.17 -7.34 -21.83
CA LYS A 94 2.12 -8.02 -22.58
C LYS A 94 2.46 -9.50 -22.65
N ILE A 95 1.47 -10.35 -22.44
CA ILE A 95 1.63 -11.80 -22.52
C ILE A 95 0.53 -12.43 -23.37
N PRO A 96 0.78 -13.56 -24.04
CA PRO A 96 -0.26 -14.32 -24.71
C PRO A 96 -1.47 -14.62 -23.80
N LYS A 97 -2.68 -14.64 -24.37
CA LYS A 97 -3.90 -15.04 -23.63
C LYS A 97 -3.82 -16.50 -23.19
N VAL A 98 -3.50 -16.69 -21.91
CA VAL A 98 -3.48 -17.98 -21.22
C VAL A 98 -4.23 -17.88 -19.90
N SER A 99 -4.72 -19.01 -19.39
CA SER A 99 -5.53 -19.06 -18.17
C SER A 99 -5.03 -20.09 -17.17
N GLY A 100 -5.53 -19.99 -15.94
CA GLY A 100 -5.22 -20.91 -14.84
C GLY A 100 -3.73 -20.90 -14.46
N ASP A 101 -3.18 -22.08 -14.19
CA ASP A 101 -1.80 -22.22 -13.72
C ASP A 101 -0.75 -21.78 -14.75
N ARG A 102 -1.08 -21.83 -16.05
CA ARG A 102 -0.20 -21.38 -17.12
C ARG A 102 0.06 -19.88 -17.04
N LEU A 103 -0.96 -19.10 -16.71
CA LEU A 103 -0.85 -17.65 -16.53
C LEU A 103 0.14 -17.29 -15.42
N LYS A 104 -0.02 -17.91 -14.24
CA LYS A 104 0.87 -17.66 -13.09
C LYS A 104 2.33 -17.99 -13.40
N ARG A 105 2.58 -19.12 -14.06
CA ARG A 105 3.94 -19.53 -14.46
C ARG A 105 4.55 -18.57 -15.47
N LEU A 106 3.77 -18.12 -16.44
CA LEU A 106 4.23 -17.18 -17.46
C LEU A 106 4.56 -15.81 -16.84
N ILE A 107 3.69 -15.29 -15.96
CA ILE A 107 3.98 -14.04 -15.22
C ILE A 107 5.29 -14.16 -14.44
N GLN A 108 5.51 -15.27 -13.73
CA GLN A 108 6.77 -15.50 -13.00
C GLN A 108 7.98 -15.59 -13.93
N TYR A 109 7.84 -16.22 -15.09
CA TYR A 109 8.91 -16.31 -16.08
C TYR A 109 9.29 -14.93 -16.64
N GLU A 110 8.29 -14.15 -17.06
CA GLU A 110 8.50 -12.79 -17.56
C GLU A 110 9.07 -11.87 -16.47
N ALA A 111 8.55 -11.94 -15.24
CA ALA A 111 9.04 -11.15 -14.12
C ALA A 111 10.54 -11.36 -13.86
N ARG A 112 11.04 -12.60 -13.93
CA ARG A 112 12.48 -12.91 -13.77
C ARG A 112 13.37 -12.23 -14.81
N GLN A 113 12.84 -11.95 -16.00
CA GLN A 113 13.60 -11.30 -17.07
C GLN A 113 13.50 -9.77 -17.02
N GLN A 114 12.37 -9.25 -16.55
CA GLN A 114 12.09 -7.81 -16.52
C GLN A 114 12.55 -7.11 -15.23
N ILE A 115 12.67 -7.86 -14.13
CA ILE A 115 13.04 -7.31 -12.83
C ILE A 115 14.56 -7.49 -12.62
N PRO A 116 15.32 -6.40 -12.36
CA PRO A 116 16.77 -6.46 -12.20
C PRO A 116 17.20 -6.92 -10.79
N PHE A 117 16.37 -7.70 -10.10
CA PHE A 117 16.57 -8.17 -8.73
C PHE A 117 16.17 -9.64 -8.62
N PRO A 118 16.77 -10.41 -7.69
CA PRO A 118 16.33 -11.76 -7.39
C PRO A 118 14.85 -11.79 -6.97
N ILE A 119 14.06 -12.72 -7.51
CA ILE A 119 12.62 -12.81 -7.21
C ILE A 119 12.39 -13.21 -5.75
N GLU A 120 13.31 -13.98 -5.18
CA GLU A 120 13.35 -14.39 -3.78
C GLU A 120 13.53 -13.22 -2.79
N ASP A 121 14.06 -12.08 -3.24
CA ASP A 121 14.33 -10.90 -2.42
C ASP A 121 13.21 -9.84 -2.50
N ILE A 122 12.12 -10.13 -3.21
CA ILE A 122 11.02 -9.19 -3.42
C ILE A 122 9.66 -9.79 -3.04
N ILE A 123 8.71 -8.91 -2.75
CA ILE A 123 7.29 -9.25 -2.73
C ILE A 123 6.75 -8.88 -4.10
N LEU A 124 6.41 -9.88 -4.92
CA LEU A 124 5.86 -9.67 -6.25
C LEU A 124 4.33 -9.80 -6.22
N ASP A 125 3.65 -8.76 -6.68
CA ASP A 125 2.22 -8.81 -7.01
C ASP A 125 2.02 -8.55 -8.51
N SER A 126 0.85 -8.92 -9.02
CA SER A 126 0.51 -8.72 -10.42
C SER A 126 -0.97 -8.43 -10.63
N HIS A 127 -1.25 -7.46 -11.50
CA HIS A 127 -2.60 -7.16 -11.95
C HIS A 127 -2.72 -7.45 -13.44
N VAL A 128 -3.60 -8.40 -13.78
CA VAL A 128 -3.88 -8.81 -15.16
C VAL A 128 -5.14 -8.09 -15.65
N PHE A 129 -5.07 -7.54 -16.85
CA PHE A 129 -6.16 -6.82 -17.50
C PHE A 129 -6.21 -7.15 -19.00
N GLU A 130 -7.38 -6.96 -19.60
CA GLU A 130 -7.51 -7.08 -21.06
C GLU A 130 -6.71 -5.97 -21.74
N SER A 131 -5.97 -6.32 -22.79
CA SER A 131 -5.29 -5.36 -23.64
C SER A 131 -5.80 -5.43 -25.07
N ASP A 132 -5.52 -4.42 -25.87
CA ASP A 132 -5.91 -4.38 -27.28
C ASP A 132 -5.17 -5.49 -28.05
N GLY A 133 -5.92 -6.49 -28.53
CA GLY A 133 -5.42 -7.58 -29.38
C GLY A 133 -5.39 -8.96 -28.70
N PRO A 134 -4.52 -9.88 -29.17
CA PRO A 134 -4.47 -11.27 -28.72
C PRO A 134 -3.73 -11.48 -27.38
N GLU A 135 -3.33 -10.40 -26.72
CA GLU A 135 -2.50 -10.41 -25.51
C GLU A 135 -3.28 -9.91 -24.28
N LEU A 136 -2.80 -10.28 -23.11
CA LEU A 136 -3.19 -9.71 -21.82
C LEU A 136 -2.15 -8.66 -21.41
N GLY A 137 -2.63 -7.56 -20.85
CA GLY A 137 -1.77 -6.62 -20.14
C GLY A 137 -1.53 -7.13 -18.73
N VAL A 138 -0.30 -7.04 -18.24
CA VAL A 138 0.03 -7.33 -16.84
C VAL A 138 0.85 -6.18 -16.27
N THR A 139 0.43 -5.68 -15.11
CA THR A 139 1.24 -4.78 -14.29
C THR A 139 1.85 -5.57 -13.15
N LEU A 140 3.17 -5.66 -13.09
CA LEU A 140 3.93 -6.14 -11.94
C LEU A 140 4.13 -5.00 -10.97
N VAL A 141 3.99 -5.27 -9.68
CA VAL A 141 4.20 -4.32 -8.57
C VAL A 141 5.00 -5.01 -7.46
#